data_AF-V8G707-F1
#
_entry.id   AF-V8G707-F1
#
_cell.length_a   1.000
_cell.length_b   1.000
_cell.length_c   1.000
_cell.angle_alpha   90.00
_cell.angle_beta   90.00
_cell.angle_gamma   90.00
#
_symmetry.space_group_name_H-M   'P 1'
#
loop_
_entity.id
_entity.type
_entity.pdbx_description
1 polymer ?
#
loop_
_entity_poly.entity_id
_entity_poly.type
_entity_poly.pdbx_seq_one_letter_code
_entity_poly.pdbx_strand_id
1 'polypeptide(L)'
;MKTQPLNIAILSAQYLKYLPSLFDFWQGQSRPVHILVVDDDLTARRELLRRLSQQSISPIYARLLEQWPIDLLGLHRLDIEPYQFCLHILNTNHPHPWKAFSADVDGFIVDEINQEEHFMEALRLASPMPFVYAEKKCVEMIKSTLQYRQFSLQCSQTSDVVMDKSSAPNSQVCLDPLNLFAQFAENWQYLQPTSFRPVKQLAAQKKREIAIIGAGVAGAGVAHAMANRGWQVTVFDPMFAHSPDEFVLQFASGAITPLVTADDSHKARISRAGVLRARIRWQAIAQQVGIKYCGTLELNRDKGHAKDLLDAVKALNYPSEWARLVSASEATEIAGIPVEQDGVYFPMGMQVPPVKLAHVLLQHPNIQCKALKIEWINKQADGYELIGVDEDAVATKVFFHQIVVANAIDSKSLLEKNELHRKTLKSGKQVNAISCLNTLHALSGEVMMIPDDLLNGGPKCIVGGQGYFLPSQNGFCVMGSTYVHNDLTPKVSKEGQKVIWDKIPLSLSLDFESLQQSATIKGRACVRAVIQGRLPIIGELEHAKGVWLACAYASHGLTWSSLAGELIGASLEGEPLPLERDLLVSLTPK
;
A
#
# COMPACT_ATOMS: atom_id res chain seq x y z
N MET A 1 -19.84 7.03 -20.52
CA MET A 1 -20.10 6.58 -19.13
C MET A 1 -19.64 5.14 -19.02
N LYS A 2 -18.41 4.92 -18.58
CA LYS A 2 -17.78 3.60 -18.41
C LYS A 2 -16.62 3.80 -17.41
N THR A 3 -16.44 3.02 -16.35
CA THR A 3 -17.21 1.93 -15.75
C THR A 3 -16.59 1.76 -14.37
N GLN A 4 -17.33 2.00 -13.27
CA GLN A 4 -16.89 1.64 -11.92
C GLN A 4 -16.34 0.20 -11.91
N PRO A 5 -15.41 -0.23 -11.06
CA PRO A 5 -14.91 -1.60 -11.03
C PRO A 5 -16.02 -2.59 -10.67
N LEU A 6 -16.00 -3.80 -11.25
CA LEU A 6 -16.90 -4.89 -10.89
C LEU A 6 -16.29 -5.67 -9.73
N ASN A 7 -16.94 -5.63 -8.57
CA ASN A 7 -16.42 -6.27 -7.37
C ASN A 7 -17.20 -7.57 -7.11
N ILE A 8 -16.53 -8.73 -7.17
CA ILE A 8 -17.13 -10.05 -7.00
C ILE A 8 -16.55 -10.74 -5.78
N ALA A 9 -17.39 -11.18 -4.84
CA ALA A 9 -16.99 -12.05 -3.75
C ALA A 9 -17.24 -13.53 -4.11
N ILE A 10 -16.23 -14.38 -3.97
CA ILE A 10 -16.38 -15.83 -4.15
C ILE A 10 -16.36 -16.49 -2.77
N LEU A 11 -17.48 -17.11 -2.41
CA LEU A 11 -17.72 -17.82 -1.17
C LEU A 11 -17.58 -19.32 -1.43
N SER A 12 -16.32 -19.75 -1.59
CA SER A 12 -15.95 -21.12 -1.92
C SER A 12 -14.51 -21.39 -1.52
N ALA A 13 -14.24 -22.54 -0.90
CA ALA A 13 -12.86 -23.00 -0.68
C ALA A 13 -12.17 -23.39 -2.01
N GLN A 14 -12.94 -23.56 -3.09
CA GLN A 14 -12.46 -23.98 -4.41
C GLN A 14 -12.40 -22.80 -5.40
N TYR A 15 -12.29 -21.56 -4.91
CA TYR A 15 -12.47 -20.37 -5.77
C TYR A 15 -11.56 -20.34 -7.01
N LEU A 16 -10.37 -20.98 -6.95
CA LEU A 16 -9.43 -21.06 -8.06
C LEU A 16 -10.07 -21.63 -9.34
N LYS A 17 -11.06 -22.54 -9.24
CA LYS A 17 -11.73 -23.13 -10.41
C LYS A 17 -12.56 -22.12 -11.21
N TYR A 18 -12.96 -21.00 -10.60
CA TYR A 18 -13.75 -19.95 -11.26
C TYR A 18 -12.89 -18.91 -11.96
N LEU A 19 -11.61 -18.78 -11.57
CA LEU A 19 -10.76 -17.70 -12.04
C LEU A 19 -10.50 -17.76 -13.56
N PRO A 20 -10.28 -18.92 -14.22
CA PRO A 20 -10.14 -18.97 -15.67
C PRO A 20 -11.35 -18.41 -16.42
N SER A 21 -12.56 -18.88 -16.09
CA SER A 21 -13.80 -18.41 -16.71
C SER A 21 -14.00 -16.91 -16.52
N LEU A 22 -13.80 -16.41 -15.30
CA LEU A 22 -13.90 -14.99 -14.98
C LEU A 22 -12.87 -14.16 -15.75
N PHE A 23 -11.64 -14.67 -15.89
CA PHE A 23 -10.56 -14.00 -16.60
C PHE A 23 -10.81 -13.94 -18.10
N ASP A 24 -11.20 -15.06 -18.71
CA ASP A 24 -11.52 -15.14 -20.14
C ASP A 24 -12.71 -14.24 -20.48
N PHE A 25 -13.74 -14.22 -19.63
CA PHE A 25 -14.85 -13.29 -19.77
C PHE A 25 -14.42 -11.83 -19.68
N TRP A 26 -13.54 -11.51 -18.72
CA TRP A 26 -13.04 -10.15 -18.51
C TRP A 26 -12.18 -9.64 -19.68
N GLN A 27 -11.40 -10.49 -20.38
CA GLN A 27 -10.54 -10.04 -21.48
C GLN A 27 -11.28 -9.28 -22.60
N GLY A 28 -12.58 -9.54 -22.77
CA GLY A 28 -13.45 -8.81 -23.71
C GLY A 28 -14.03 -7.49 -23.17
N GLN A 29 -13.69 -7.09 -21.94
CA GLN A 29 -14.36 -6.01 -21.20
C GLN A 29 -13.46 -4.79 -21.00
N SER A 30 -14.08 -3.61 -20.95
CA SER A 30 -13.39 -2.34 -20.64
C SER A 30 -13.42 -1.96 -19.16
N ARG A 31 -14.02 -2.80 -18.31
CA ARG A 31 -14.27 -2.53 -16.88
C ARG A 31 -13.28 -3.33 -16.03
N PRO A 32 -12.63 -2.72 -15.02
CA PRO A 32 -11.84 -3.47 -14.05
C PRO A 32 -12.69 -4.48 -13.27
N VAL A 33 -12.12 -5.64 -12.94
CA VAL A 33 -12.74 -6.68 -12.13
C VAL A 33 -11.87 -6.93 -10.90
N HIS A 34 -12.50 -6.93 -9.73
CA HIS A 34 -11.86 -7.22 -8.45
C HIS A 34 -12.56 -8.42 -7.82
N ILE A 35 -11.80 -9.45 -7.53
CA ILE A 35 -12.28 -10.69 -6.93
C ILE A 35 -11.85 -10.70 -5.46
N LEU A 36 -12.79 -10.94 -4.55
CA LEU A 36 -12.56 -11.02 -3.11
C LEU A 36 -12.78 -12.46 -2.66
N VAL A 37 -11.80 -13.02 -1.96
CA VAL A 37 -11.83 -14.38 -1.42
C VAL A 37 -11.29 -14.42 0.00
N VAL A 38 -11.70 -15.42 0.76
CA VAL A 38 -11.13 -15.77 2.06
C VAL A 38 -10.44 -17.12 1.92
N ASP A 39 -9.19 -17.21 2.36
CA ASP A 39 -8.39 -18.43 2.28
C ASP A 39 -7.36 -18.48 3.41
N ASP A 40 -7.40 -19.54 4.21
CA ASP A 40 -6.57 -19.76 5.40
C ASP A 40 -5.36 -20.67 5.14
N ASP A 41 -5.17 -21.19 3.92
CA ASP A 41 -4.04 -22.06 3.57
C ASP A 41 -3.43 -21.68 2.22
N LEU A 42 -2.69 -20.57 2.22
CA LEU A 42 -2.06 -20.06 1.01
C LEU A 42 -0.93 -20.97 0.51
N THR A 43 -0.32 -21.75 1.40
CA THR A 43 0.71 -22.73 1.05
C THR A 43 0.13 -23.85 0.18
N ALA A 44 -0.98 -24.45 0.58
CA ALA A 44 -1.65 -25.50 -0.20
C ALA A 44 -2.14 -24.96 -1.54
N ARG A 45 -2.65 -23.73 -1.59
CA ARG A 45 -3.05 -23.09 -2.86
C ARG A 45 -1.88 -22.84 -3.79
N ARG A 46 -0.72 -22.44 -3.27
CA ARG A 46 0.49 -22.27 -4.08
C ARG A 46 0.86 -23.59 -4.78
N GLU A 47 0.79 -24.70 -4.06
CA GLU A 47 1.09 -26.03 -4.63
C GLU A 47 0.03 -26.50 -5.64
N LEU A 48 -1.25 -26.21 -5.37
CA LEU A 48 -2.30 -26.44 -6.36
C LEU A 48 -2.06 -25.61 -7.64
N LEU A 49 -1.72 -24.33 -7.51
CA LEU A 49 -1.41 -23.46 -8.66
C LEU A 49 -0.21 -23.97 -9.45
N ARG A 50 0.85 -24.48 -8.79
CA ARG A 50 1.97 -25.13 -9.49
C ARG A 50 1.48 -26.27 -10.38
N ARG A 51 0.69 -27.20 -9.84
CA ARG A 51 0.13 -28.31 -10.61
C ARG A 51 -0.78 -27.85 -11.75
N LEU A 52 -1.67 -26.88 -11.50
CA LEU A 52 -2.59 -26.35 -12.51
C LEU A 52 -1.86 -25.60 -13.63
N SER A 53 -0.80 -24.84 -13.30
CA SER A 53 0.00 -24.12 -14.29
C SER A 53 0.76 -25.07 -15.22
N GLN A 54 1.27 -26.20 -14.71
CA GLN A 54 1.92 -27.23 -15.53
C GLN A 54 0.97 -27.90 -16.52
N GLN A 55 -0.31 -27.99 -16.19
CA GLN A 55 -1.33 -28.56 -17.08
C GLN A 55 -1.72 -27.61 -18.23
N SER A 56 -1.24 -26.35 -18.22
CA SER A 56 -1.49 -25.33 -19.27
C SER A 56 -2.99 -25.10 -19.57
N ILE A 57 -3.85 -25.29 -18.57
CA ILE A 57 -5.32 -25.16 -18.71
C ILE A 57 -5.73 -23.70 -18.96
N SER A 58 -5.07 -22.74 -18.29
CA SER A 58 -5.34 -21.31 -18.46
C SER A 58 -4.12 -20.48 -18.10
N PRO A 59 -3.82 -19.39 -18.84
CA PRO A 59 -2.67 -18.54 -18.57
C PRO A 59 -2.76 -17.80 -17.22
N ILE A 60 -3.96 -17.67 -16.64
CA ILE A 60 -4.13 -17.00 -15.33
C ILE A 60 -3.37 -17.71 -14.21
N TYR A 61 -3.27 -19.05 -14.24
CA TYR A 61 -2.63 -19.80 -13.15
C TYR A 61 -1.14 -19.52 -13.05
N ALA A 62 -0.44 -19.37 -14.18
CA ALA A 62 0.97 -18.99 -14.20
C ALA A 62 1.16 -17.58 -13.61
N ARG A 63 0.31 -16.63 -14.01
CA ARG A 63 0.35 -15.24 -13.51
C ARG A 63 0.04 -15.15 -12.01
N LEU A 64 -0.93 -15.94 -11.54
CA LEU A 64 -1.23 -16.07 -10.12
C LEU A 64 -0.04 -16.61 -9.35
N LEU A 65 0.61 -17.66 -9.86
CA LEU A 65 1.75 -18.28 -9.21
C LEU A 65 2.95 -17.33 -9.07
N GLU A 66 3.20 -16.48 -10.07
CA GLU A 66 4.26 -15.46 -10.05
C GLU A 66 4.07 -14.43 -8.94
N GLN A 67 2.83 -14.08 -8.62
CA GLN A 67 2.48 -13.07 -7.61
C GLN A 67 1.94 -13.67 -6.30
N TRP A 68 1.92 -15.01 -6.18
CA TRP A 68 1.26 -15.66 -5.07
C TRP A 68 1.91 -15.26 -3.74
N PRO A 69 1.14 -14.79 -2.75
CA PRO A 69 1.69 -14.28 -1.50
C PRO A 69 2.33 -15.40 -0.66
N ILE A 70 3.22 -14.97 0.24
CA ILE A 70 3.67 -15.80 1.36
C ILE A 70 2.47 -16.05 2.28
N ASP A 71 2.44 -17.21 2.93
CA ASP A 71 1.37 -17.61 3.84
C ASP A 71 1.38 -16.80 5.15
N LEU A 72 0.88 -15.57 5.06
CA LEU A 72 0.85 -14.60 6.15
C LEU A 72 -0.59 -14.16 6.39
N LEU A 73 -0.96 -13.96 7.66
CA LEU A 73 -2.24 -13.35 7.99
C LEU A 73 -2.33 -11.92 7.45
N GLY A 74 -3.52 -11.55 6.97
CA GLY A 74 -3.86 -10.23 6.47
C GLY A 74 -4.47 -10.25 5.07
N LEU A 75 -4.73 -9.05 4.55
CA LEU A 75 -5.27 -8.87 3.21
C LEU A 75 -4.16 -8.72 2.17
N HIS A 76 -4.14 -9.63 1.20
CA HIS A 76 -3.21 -9.63 0.07
C HIS A 76 -3.94 -9.26 -1.21
N ARG A 77 -3.43 -8.30 -1.97
CA ARG A 77 -3.94 -8.03 -3.33
C ARG A 77 -2.89 -8.32 -4.38
N LEU A 78 -3.25 -9.18 -5.32
CA LEU A 78 -2.49 -9.57 -6.50
C LEU A 78 -3.05 -8.83 -7.71
N ASP A 79 -2.15 -8.23 -8.50
CA ASP A 79 -2.51 -7.45 -9.69
C ASP A 79 -2.21 -8.31 -10.93
N ILE A 80 -3.09 -9.26 -11.24
CA ILE A 80 -2.94 -10.24 -12.34
C ILE A 80 -2.87 -9.52 -13.69
N GLU A 81 -3.72 -8.51 -13.86
CA GLU A 81 -3.60 -7.46 -14.86
C GLU A 81 -3.64 -6.12 -14.12
N PRO A 82 -2.57 -5.31 -14.16
CA PRO A 82 -2.43 -4.12 -13.33
C PRO A 82 -3.67 -3.22 -13.34
N TYR A 83 -4.31 -3.10 -12.17
CA TYR A 83 -5.54 -2.30 -11.95
C TYR A 83 -6.77 -2.73 -12.75
N GLN A 84 -6.71 -3.80 -13.54
CA GLN A 84 -7.81 -4.25 -14.39
C GLN A 84 -8.38 -5.60 -13.98
N PHE A 85 -7.55 -6.53 -13.53
CA PHE A 85 -8.01 -7.80 -12.99
C PHE A 85 -7.22 -8.11 -11.72
N CYS A 86 -7.87 -7.96 -10.57
CA CYS A 86 -7.23 -8.04 -9.26
C CYS A 86 -7.86 -9.14 -8.41
N LEU A 87 -7.02 -9.90 -7.70
CA LEU A 87 -7.48 -10.86 -6.69
C LEU A 87 -7.09 -10.36 -5.30
N HIS A 88 -8.07 -10.28 -4.40
CA HIS A 88 -7.95 -9.87 -3.01
C HIS A 88 -8.21 -11.08 -2.13
N ILE A 89 -7.16 -11.56 -1.46
CA ILE A 89 -7.18 -12.74 -0.62
C ILE A 89 -7.03 -12.30 0.84
N LEU A 90 -8.05 -12.54 1.65
CA LEU A 90 -7.93 -12.39 3.09
C LEU A 90 -7.55 -13.73 3.71
N ASN A 91 -6.33 -13.80 4.23
CA ASN A 91 -5.90 -14.90 5.10
C ASN A 91 -6.12 -14.50 6.56
N THR A 92 -7.00 -15.23 7.23
CA THR A 92 -7.36 -14.93 8.62
C THR A 92 -7.91 -16.16 9.34
N ASN A 93 -7.60 -16.24 10.63
CA ASN A 93 -8.21 -17.21 11.55
C ASN A 93 -9.45 -16.63 12.25
N HIS A 94 -9.89 -15.42 11.88
CA HIS A 94 -11.02 -14.75 12.51
C HIS A 94 -12.35 -15.40 12.08
N PRO A 95 -13.27 -15.69 13.00
CA PRO A 95 -14.54 -16.37 12.69
C PRO A 95 -15.52 -15.52 11.85
N HIS A 96 -15.22 -14.23 11.70
CA HIS A 96 -15.97 -13.31 10.86
C HIS A 96 -15.01 -12.61 9.89
N PRO A 97 -14.55 -13.31 8.84
CA PRO A 97 -13.52 -12.78 7.94
C PRO A 97 -14.03 -11.61 7.10
N TRP A 98 -15.28 -11.64 6.66
CA TRP A 98 -15.84 -10.62 5.75
C TRP A 98 -16.01 -9.22 6.41
N LYS A 99 -15.92 -9.13 7.74
CA LYS A 99 -15.87 -7.87 8.50
C LYS A 99 -14.59 -7.07 8.23
N ALA A 100 -13.50 -7.74 7.86
CA ALA A 100 -12.21 -7.10 7.58
C ALA A 100 -12.19 -6.34 6.26
N PHE A 101 -12.97 -6.76 5.26
CA PHE A 101 -13.04 -6.06 3.98
C PHE A 101 -13.75 -4.69 4.07
N SER A 102 -13.30 -3.77 3.21
CA SER A 102 -14.01 -2.54 2.86
C SER A 102 -14.15 -2.43 1.35
N ALA A 103 -15.33 -2.77 0.85
CA ALA A 103 -15.69 -2.77 -0.57
C ALA A 103 -17.22 -2.61 -0.73
N ASP A 104 -17.65 -2.32 -1.95
CA ASP A 104 -19.04 -2.46 -2.42
C ASP A 104 -19.08 -3.60 -3.43
N VAL A 105 -19.64 -4.74 -3.05
CA VAL A 105 -19.65 -6.00 -3.82
C VAL A 105 -20.89 -6.08 -4.69
N ASP A 106 -20.66 -6.14 -6.00
CA ASP A 106 -21.68 -6.23 -7.04
C ASP A 106 -22.15 -7.67 -7.29
N GLY A 107 -21.29 -8.66 -7.01
CA GLY A 107 -21.56 -10.05 -7.33
C GLY A 107 -21.12 -11.01 -6.22
N PHE A 108 -21.91 -12.04 -5.96
CA PHE A 108 -21.56 -13.13 -5.06
C PHE A 108 -21.60 -14.45 -5.82
N ILE A 109 -20.54 -15.27 -5.71
CA ILE A 109 -20.53 -16.66 -6.21
C ILE A 109 -20.54 -17.59 -5.00
N VAL A 110 -21.51 -18.49 -4.91
CA VAL A 110 -21.75 -19.38 -3.75
C VAL A 110 -21.97 -20.82 -4.23
N ASP A 111 -21.14 -21.76 -3.80
CA ASP A 111 -21.19 -23.16 -4.23
C ASP A 111 -21.28 -24.20 -3.10
N GLU A 112 -21.31 -23.76 -1.85
CA GLU A 112 -21.34 -24.63 -0.67
C GLU A 112 -22.49 -24.26 0.28
N ILE A 113 -23.18 -25.27 0.82
CA ILE A 113 -24.35 -25.07 1.72
C ILE A 113 -23.90 -24.64 3.13
N ASN A 114 -22.70 -25.03 3.56
CA ASN A 114 -22.24 -24.74 4.93
C ASN A 114 -21.68 -23.32 5.10
N GLN A 115 -21.90 -22.44 4.12
CA GLN A 115 -21.41 -21.06 4.12
C GLN A 115 -22.51 -20.04 4.44
N GLU A 116 -23.65 -20.44 5.00
CA GLU A 116 -24.75 -19.51 5.31
C GLU A 116 -24.29 -18.32 6.18
N GLU A 117 -23.52 -18.59 7.24
CA GLU A 117 -22.97 -17.54 8.12
C GLU A 117 -22.01 -16.61 7.38
N HIS A 118 -21.14 -17.16 6.54
CA HIS A 118 -20.20 -16.38 5.72
C HIS A 118 -20.94 -15.55 4.67
N PHE A 119 -21.99 -16.08 4.06
CA PHE A 119 -22.83 -15.35 3.11
C PHE A 119 -23.62 -14.23 3.80
N MET A 120 -24.24 -14.52 4.95
CA MET A 120 -24.86 -13.51 5.82
C MET A 120 -23.89 -12.39 6.17
N GLU A 121 -22.65 -12.74 6.49
CA GLU A 121 -21.61 -11.76 6.79
C GLU A 121 -21.25 -10.94 5.55
N ALA A 122 -20.91 -11.59 4.43
CA ALA A 122 -20.49 -10.97 3.17
C ALA A 122 -21.55 -10.02 2.59
N LEU A 123 -22.84 -10.30 2.78
CA LEU A 123 -23.95 -9.41 2.39
C LEU A 123 -23.89 -8.01 3.06
N ARG A 124 -23.05 -7.79 4.08
CA ARG A 124 -22.76 -6.44 4.60
C ARG A 124 -22.04 -5.54 3.59
N LEU A 125 -21.37 -6.15 2.62
CA LEU A 125 -20.59 -5.49 1.57
C LEU A 125 -21.41 -5.32 0.29
N ALA A 126 -22.62 -5.89 0.22
CA ALA A 126 -23.46 -5.84 -0.96
C ALA A 126 -23.69 -4.41 -1.45
N SER A 127 -23.49 -4.19 -2.75
CA SER A 127 -23.94 -3.00 -3.44
C SER A 127 -25.49 -2.96 -3.48
N PRO A 128 -26.12 -1.91 -4.03
CA PRO A 128 -27.58 -1.73 -3.93
C PRO A 128 -28.37 -2.76 -4.73
N MET A 129 -27.81 -3.24 -5.83
CA MET A 129 -28.41 -4.23 -6.72
C MET A 129 -27.37 -5.30 -7.03
N PRO A 130 -26.95 -6.09 -6.02
CA PRO A 130 -25.96 -7.11 -6.25
C PRO A 130 -26.62 -8.27 -7.01
N PHE A 131 -25.82 -9.06 -7.70
CA PHE A 131 -26.24 -10.36 -8.17
C PHE A 131 -25.67 -11.48 -7.30
N VAL A 132 -26.40 -12.58 -7.20
CA VAL A 132 -25.91 -13.80 -6.57
C VAL A 132 -25.99 -14.93 -7.58
N TYR A 133 -24.86 -15.61 -7.73
CA TYR A 133 -24.69 -16.81 -8.51
C TYR A 133 -24.52 -17.98 -7.56
N ALA A 134 -25.47 -18.91 -7.61
CA ALA A 134 -25.57 -19.99 -6.64
C ALA A 134 -25.64 -21.35 -7.32
N GLU A 135 -24.89 -22.33 -6.85
CA GLU A 135 -25.20 -23.72 -7.21
C GLU A 135 -26.62 -24.04 -6.75
N LYS A 136 -27.35 -24.84 -7.54
CA LYS A 136 -28.77 -25.18 -7.32
C LYS A 136 -29.04 -25.67 -5.90
N LYS A 137 -28.08 -26.41 -5.32
CA LYS A 137 -28.14 -26.92 -3.95
C LYS A 137 -28.11 -25.84 -2.87
N CYS A 138 -27.60 -24.64 -3.17
CA CYS A 138 -27.47 -23.51 -2.25
C CYS A 138 -28.61 -22.50 -2.34
N VAL A 139 -29.48 -22.60 -3.35
CA VAL A 139 -30.49 -21.58 -3.68
C VAL A 139 -31.46 -21.32 -2.54
N GLU A 140 -32.01 -22.35 -1.92
CA GLU A 140 -33.03 -22.19 -0.88
C GLU A 140 -32.44 -21.57 0.39
N MET A 141 -31.22 -21.97 0.77
CA MET A 141 -30.45 -21.30 1.83
C MET A 141 -30.28 -19.80 1.51
N ILE A 142 -29.82 -19.48 0.29
CA ILE A 142 -29.56 -18.08 -0.11
C ILE A 142 -30.84 -17.25 -0.11
N LYS A 143 -31.96 -17.77 -0.63
CA LYS A 143 -33.27 -17.08 -0.59
C LYS A 143 -33.69 -16.80 0.84
N SER A 144 -33.59 -17.79 1.74
CA SER A 144 -33.87 -17.64 3.16
C SER A 144 -33.00 -16.54 3.79
N THR A 145 -31.69 -16.58 3.54
CA THR A 145 -30.75 -15.57 4.03
C THR A 145 -31.05 -14.16 3.51
N LEU A 146 -31.35 -14.01 2.22
CA LEU A 146 -31.68 -12.72 1.60
C LEU A 146 -32.96 -12.12 2.19
N GLN A 147 -33.99 -12.95 2.37
CA GLN A 147 -35.24 -12.56 3.02
C GLN A 147 -34.99 -12.11 4.47
N TYR A 148 -34.24 -12.90 5.24
CA TYR A 148 -33.85 -12.56 6.62
C TYR A 148 -33.11 -11.21 6.70
N ARG A 149 -32.26 -10.91 5.70
CA ARG A 149 -31.49 -9.66 5.62
C ARG A 149 -32.24 -8.49 4.98
N GLN A 150 -33.53 -8.66 4.71
CA GLN A 150 -34.45 -7.68 4.13
C GLN A 150 -34.05 -7.23 2.72
N PHE A 151 -33.49 -8.13 1.91
CA PHE A 151 -33.37 -7.91 0.47
C PHE A 151 -34.69 -8.26 -0.21
N SER A 152 -35.09 -7.48 -1.21
CA SER A 152 -36.21 -7.85 -2.09
C SER A 152 -35.68 -8.57 -3.33
N LEU A 153 -36.28 -9.70 -3.70
CA LEU A 153 -35.93 -10.42 -4.93
C LEU A 153 -36.85 -9.92 -6.05
N GLN A 154 -36.28 -9.30 -7.08
CA GLN A 154 -37.04 -8.87 -8.25
C GLN A 154 -36.88 -9.90 -9.38
N CYS A 155 -38.01 -10.48 -9.80
CA CYS A 155 -38.18 -11.42 -10.92
C CYS A 155 -37.15 -12.58 -11.04
N SER A 156 -37.49 -13.74 -10.49
CA SER A 156 -36.87 -15.02 -10.87
C SER A 156 -37.79 -15.78 -11.84
N GLN A 157 -37.48 -15.79 -13.14
CA GLN A 157 -37.82 -16.93 -13.97
C GLN A 157 -36.57 -17.82 -14.06
N THR A 158 -36.59 -18.90 -13.28
CA THR A 158 -35.79 -20.08 -13.57
C THR A 158 -36.28 -20.66 -14.89
N SER A 159 -35.76 -20.21 -16.01
CA SER A 159 -35.76 -21.00 -17.23
C SER A 159 -34.31 -21.32 -17.53
N ASP A 160 -34.05 -22.61 -17.74
CA ASP A 160 -32.80 -23.12 -18.27
C ASP A 160 -32.23 -22.11 -19.27
N VAL A 161 -31.08 -21.51 -18.93
CA VAL A 161 -30.38 -20.60 -19.83
C VAL A 161 -29.79 -21.47 -20.93
N VAL A 162 -30.63 -21.83 -21.90
CA VAL A 162 -30.22 -22.43 -23.16
C VAL A 162 -29.65 -21.29 -23.99
N MET A 163 -28.33 -21.31 -24.16
CA MET A 163 -27.59 -20.44 -25.06
C MET A 163 -28.09 -20.63 -26.50
N ASP A 164 -28.83 -19.66 -27.04
CA ASP A 164 -28.87 -19.51 -28.50
C ASP A 164 -27.55 -18.84 -28.92
N LYS A 165 -26.75 -19.57 -29.70
CA LYS A 165 -25.44 -19.15 -30.22
C LYS A 165 -25.54 -18.11 -31.33
N SER A 166 -26.68 -17.46 -31.54
CA SER A 166 -26.85 -16.51 -32.63
C SER A 166 -27.56 -15.23 -32.18
N SER A 167 -26.89 -14.10 -32.46
CA SER A 167 -27.37 -12.71 -32.43
C SER A 167 -27.24 -11.90 -31.12
N ALA A 168 -26.31 -10.93 -31.14
CA ALA A 168 -26.59 -9.56 -30.70
C ALA A 168 -25.61 -8.56 -31.36
N PRO A 169 -26.09 -7.71 -32.30
CA PRO A 169 -25.33 -6.61 -32.87
C PRO A 169 -25.44 -5.32 -32.02
N ASN A 170 -24.36 -4.53 -32.02
CA ASN A 170 -24.26 -3.11 -31.67
C ASN A 170 -25.39 -2.47 -30.83
N SER A 171 -25.21 -2.46 -29.51
CA SER A 171 -25.63 -1.35 -28.63
C SER A 171 -24.78 -1.37 -27.36
N GLN A 172 -24.65 -0.22 -26.68
CA GLN A 172 -23.70 0.03 -25.60
C GLN A 172 -23.56 -1.13 -24.60
N VAL A 173 -22.36 -1.71 -24.55
CA VAL A 173 -22.00 -2.85 -23.70
C VAL A 173 -22.09 -2.45 -22.22
N CYS A 174 -23.27 -2.67 -21.62
CA CYS A 174 -23.37 -3.08 -20.22
C CYS A 174 -22.84 -4.52 -20.13
N LEU A 175 -22.17 -4.85 -19.04
CA LEU A 175 -21.98 -6.24 -18.67
C LEU A 175 -23.36 -6.86 -18.59
N ASP A 176 -23.72 -7.73 -19.54
CA ASP A 176 -24.84 -8.61 -19.35
C ASP A 176 -24.34 -9.77 -18.48
N PRO A 177 -24.78 -9.86 -17.21
CA PRO A 177 -24.40 -10.97 -16.34
C PRO A 177 -24.76 -12.33 -17.00
N LEU A 178 -25.74 -12.36 -17.92
CA LEU A 178 -26.13 -13.53 -18.73
C LEU A 178 -24.98 -14.14 -19.54
N ASN A 179 -24.00 -13.35 -19.96
CA ASN A 179 -22.82 -13.87 -20.69
C ASN A 179 -21.79 -14.55 -19.77
N LEU A 180 -21.71 -14.16 -18.49
CA LEU A 180 -20.97 -14.92 -17.49
C LEU A 180 -21.71 -16.25 -17.17
N PHE A 181 -23.04 -16.23 -17.17
CA PHE A 181 -23.91 -17.39 -16.89
C PHE A 181 -23.84 -18.49 -17.95
N ALA A 182 -23.56 -18.12 -19.20
CA ALA A 182 -23.24 -19.05 -20.29
C ALA A 182 -22.16 -20.10 -19.97
N GLN A 183 -21.14 -19.72 -19.18
CA GLN A 183 -19.98 -20.57 -18.90
C GLN A 183 -20.19 -21.51 -17.72
N PHE A 184 -21.18 -21.23 -16.87
CA PHE A 184 -21.47 -21.99 -15.65
C PHE A 184 -22.81 -22.74 -15.78
N ALA A 185 -23.01 -23.55 -16.82
CA ALA A 185 -24.32 -24.10 -17.18
C ALA A 185 -24.86 -25.27 -16.29
N GLU A 186 -26.16 -25.57 -16.51
CA GLU A 186 -27.10 -26.58 -15.95
C GLU A 186 -27.38 -26.60 -14.44
N ASN A 187 -26.40 -26.35 -13.57
CA ASN A 187 -26.56 -26.55 -12.12
C ASN A 187 -26.52 -25.27 -11.28
N TRP A 188 -26.64 -24.12 -11.91
CA TRP A 188 -26.55 -22.83 -11.23
C TRP A 188 -27.79 -21.99 -11.45
N GLN A 189 -28.07 -21.11 -10.49
CA GLN A 189 -29.16 -20.14 -10.55
C GLN A 189 -28.65 -18.73 -10.31
N TYR A 190 -29.20 -17.80 -11.09
CA TYR A 190 -29.02 -16.37 -10.93
C TYR A 190 -30.14 -15.79 -10.06
N LEU A 191 -29.76 -15.01 -9.05
CA LEU A 191 -30.68 -14.26 -8.20
C LEU A 191 -30.30 -12.78 -8.25
N GLN A 192 -31.30 -11.92 -8.45
CA GLN A 192 -31.13 -10.47 -8.48
C GLN A 192 -31.86 -9.82 -7.31
N PRO A 193 -31.25 -9.82 -6.11
CA PRO A 193 -31.79 -9.09 -4.98
C PRO A 193 -31.55 -7.58 -5.09
N THR A 194 -32.38 -6.79 -4.42
CA THR A 194 -32.21 -5.34 -4.23
C THR A 194 -32.10 -5.06 -2.74
N SER A 195 -31.06 -4.32 -2.35
CA SER A 195 -30.86 -3.86 -0.99
C SER A 195 -31.58 -2.55 -0.74
N PHE A 196 -32.30 -2.44 0.37
CA PHE A 196 -32.81 -1.15 0.86
C PHE A 196 -31.80 -0.39 1.74
N ARG A 197 -30.58 -0.92 1.90
CA ARG A 197 -29.53 -0.30 2.70
C ARG A 197 -28.87 0.83 1.91
N PRO A 198 -28.48 1.94 2.57
CA PRO A 198 -27.80 3.03 1.89
C PRO A 198 -26.45 2.56 1.34
N VAL A 199 -26.19 2.87 0.07
CA VAL A 199 -24.93 2.62 -0.62
C VAL A 199 -23.81 3.38 0.09
N LYS A 200 -22.62 2.79 0.22
CA LYS A 200 -21.42 3.61 0.35
C LYS A 200 -21.21 4.27 -1.00
N GLN A 201 -21.67 5.51 -1.15
CA GLN A 201 -21.55 6.20 -2.42
C GLN A 201 -20.10 6.63 -2.60
N LEU A 202 -19.33 5.86 -3.38
CA LEU A 202 -18.03 6.29 -3.88
C LEU A 202 -18.35 7.26 -5.03
N ALA A 203 -18.09 8.54 -4.80
CA ALA A 203 -18.47 9.60 -5.72
C ALA A 203 -17.85 9.32 -7.09
N ALA A 204 -18.67 9.01 -8.08
CA ALA A 204 -18.22 8.92 -9.46
C ALA A 204 -17.59 10.27 -9.84
N GLN A 205 -16.30 10.28 -10.10
CA GLN A 205 -15.55 11.51 -10.31
C GLN A 205 -15.86 12.07 -11.69
N LYS A 206 -16.39 13.30 -11.75
CA LYS A 206 -16.75 13.96 -13.02
C LYS A 206 -15.54 14.15 -13.93
N LYS A 207 -14.35 14.35 -13.34
CA LYS A 207 -13.06 14.48 -14.03
C LYS A 207 -12.00 13.67 -13.28
N ARG A 208 -11.22 12.88 -14.02
CA ARG A 208 -10.06 12.12 -13.48
C ARG A 208 -8.82 13.00 -13.40
N GLU A 209 -8.91 14.07 -12.63
CA GLU A 209 -7.84 15.05 -12.40
C GLU A 209 -7.56 15.18 -10.90
N ILE A 210 -6.29 15.16 -10.51
CA ILE A 210 -5.89 15.25 -9.10
C ILE A 210 -4.63 16.12 -8.93
N ALA A 211 -4.66 16.97 -7.92
CA ALA A 211 -3.51 17.74 -7.47
C ALA A 211 -2.79 17.03 -6.32
N ILE A 212 -1.46 17.02 -6.33
CA ILE A 212 -0.64 16.48 -5.25
C ILE A 212 0.34 17.56 -4.82
N ILE A 213 0.32 17.91 -3.54
CA ILE A 213 1.16 18.96 -2.95
C ILE A 213 2.32 18.27 -2.25
N GLY A 214 3.52 18.38 -2.81
CA GLY A 214 4.75 17.71 -2.38
C GLY A 214 5.17 16.57 -3.32
N ALA A 215 6.44 16.58 -3.72
CA ALA A 215 7.05 15.62 -4.64
C ALA A 215 8.00 14.62 -3.96
N GLY A 216 8.02 14.59 -2.62
CA GLY A 216 8.69 13.53 -1.87
C GLY A 216 8.07 12.16 -2.12
N VAL A 217 8.67 11.12 -1.53
CA VAL A 217 8.27 9.71 -1.72
C VAL A 217 6.77 9.46 -1.46
N ALA A 218 6.14 10.20 -0.54
CA ALA A 218 4.69 10.14 -0.32
C ALA A 218 3.90 10.61 -1.55
N GLY A 219 4.14 11.84 -2.00
CA GLY A 219 3.45 12.42 -3.14
C GLY A 219 3.75 11.70 -4.45
N ALA A 220 5.02 11.33 -4.70
CA ALA A 220 5.41 10.57 -5.88
C ALA A 220 4.75 9.17 -5.94
N GLY A 221 4.64 8.48 -4.80
CA GLY A 221 3.93 7.20 -4.70
C GLY A 221 2.44 7.32 -5.03
N VAL A 222 1.78 8.34 -4.49
CA VAL A 222 0.37 8.64 -4.81
C VAL A 222 0.22 9.02 -6.28
N ALA A 223 1.08 9.91 -6.80
CA ALA A 223 1.04 10.36 -8.19
C ALA A 223 1.11 9.19 -9.16
N HIS A 224 2.07 8.30 -8.95
CA HIS A 224 2.28 7.13 -9.79
C HIS A 224 1.10 6.15 -9.74
N ALA A 225 0.54 5.88 -8.55
CA ALA A 225 -0.60 4.99 -8.40
C ALA A 225 -1.87 5.54 -9.07
N MET A 226 -2.10 6.86 -9.00
CA MET A 226 -3.22 7.52 -9.66
C MET A 226 -3.03 7.55 -11.19
N ALA A 227 -1.82 7.88 -11.65
CA ALA A 227 -1.50 7.98 -13.07
C ALA A 227 -1.66 6.63 -13.80
N ASN A 228 -1.28 5.52 -13.15
CA ASN A 228 -1.50 4.17 -13.67
C ASN A 228 -2.99 3.77 -13.74
N ARG A 229 -3.86 4.41 -12.97
CA ARG A 229 -5.34 4.29 -13.08
C ARG A 229 -5.93 5.21 -14.15
N GLY A 230 -5.06 5.90 -14.91
CA GLY A 230 -5.45 6.81 -15.99
C GLY A 230 -5.85 8.21 -15.53
N TRP A 231 -5.51 8.61 -14.30
CA TRP A 231 -5.72 9.99 -13.84
C TRP A 231 -4.70 10.94 -14.42
N GLN A 232 -5.15 12.15 -14.75
CA GLN A 232 -4.28 13.30 -14.99
C GLN A 232 -3.84 13.87 -13.64
N VAL A 233 -2.55 13.82 -13.37
CA VAL A 233 -1.98 14.18 -12.07
C VAL A 233 -1.12 15.43 -12.24
N THR A 234 -1.36 16.45 -11.41
CA THR A 234 -0.45 17.59 -11.29
C THR A 234 0.23 17.58 -9.93
N VAL A 235 1.55 17.48 -9.91
CA VAL A 235 2.37 17.50 -8.69
C VAL A 235 3.00 18.88 -8.53
N PHE A 236 2.76 19.50 -7.38
CA PHE A 236 3.28 20.82 -7.03
C PHE A 236 4.38 20.67 -5.99
N ASP A 237 5.60 21.08 -6.33
CA ASP A 237 6.71 21.14 -5.38
C ASP A 237 7.69 22.24 -5.83
N PRO A 238 8.06 23.20 -4.96
CA PRO A 238 9.00 24.25 -5.34
C PRO A 238 10.37 23.71 -5.75
N MET A 239 10.76 22.51 -5.29
CA MET A 239 12.04 21.90 -5.64
C MET A 239 12.19 21.60 -7.13
N PHE A 240 11.10 21.57 -7.91
CA PHE A 240 11.19 21.41 -9.37
C PHE A 240 11.79 22.63 -10.09
N ALA A 241 11.94 23.78 -9.44
CA ALA A 241 12.68 24.92 -9.98
C ALA A 241 14.19 24.63 -10.07
N HIS A 242 14.67 23.61 -9.35
CA HIS A 242 16.07 23.26 -9.27
C HIS A 242 16.33 21.89 -9.91
N SER A 243 17.50 21.74 -10.51
CA SER A 243 17.96 20.39 -10.89
C SER A 243 18.13 19.55 -9.63
N PRO A 244 17.72 18.26 -9.64
CA PRO A 244 17.97 17.37 -8.52
C PRO A 244 19.47 17.30 -8.22
N ASP A 245 19.83 17.31 -6.94
CA ASP A 245 21.21 17.08 -6.52
C ASP A 245 21.66 15.67 -6.98
N GLU A 246 22.63 15.62 -7.90
CA GLU A 246 23.12 14.38 -8.50
C GLU A 246 23.75 13.46 -7.45
N PHE A 247 24.45 14.02 -6.48
CA PHE A 247 25.04 13.26 -5.39
C PHE A 247 23.92 12.61 -4.57
N VAL A 248 22.89 13.36 -4.20
CA VAL A 248 21.73 12.83 -3.49
C VAL A 248 20.99 11.75 -4.29
N LEU A 249 20.81 11.94 -5.59
CA LEU A 249 20.18 10.94 -6.47
C LEU A 249 20.97 9.63 -6.53
N GLN A 250 22.30 9.71 -6.50
CA GLN A 250 23.16 8.55 -6.62
C GLN A 250 23.35 7.80 -5.29
N PHE A 251 23.47 8.51 -4.16
CA PHE A 251 23.96 7.92 -2.92
C PHE A 251 22.95 7.88 -1.77
N ALA A 252 21.84 8.62 -1.84
CA ALA A 252 20.82 8.49 -0.82
C ALA A 252 20.18 7.11 -0.89
N SER A 253 20.31 6.32 0.18
CA SER A 253 19.69 5.00 0.32
C SER A 253 18.95 4.88 1.65
N GLY A 254 17.88 4.10 1.66
CA GLY A 254 17.12 3.74 2.85
C GLY A 254 16.81 2.25 2.88
N ALA A 255 16.59 1.73 4.09
CA ALA A 255 16.12 0.37 4.30
C ALA A 255 14.59 0.31 4.30
N ILE A 256 14.04 -0.69 3.64
CA ILE A 256 12.75 -1.28 3.97
C ILE A 256 13.04 -2.54 4.76
N THR A 257 12.70 -2.53 6.05
CA THR A 257 12.82 -3.68 6.96
C THR A 257 11.42 -4.07 7.43
N PRO A 258 11.02 -5.35 7.28
CA PRO A 258 9.81 -5.86 7.93
C PRO A 258 9.79 -5.54 9.43
N LEU A 259 8.63 -5.12 9.92
CA LEU A 259 8.41 -4.87 11.34
C LEU A 259 7.62 -6.02 11.94
N VAL A 260 8.13 -6.58 13.03
CA VAL A 260 7.45 -7.58 13.86
C VAL A 260 7.34 -7.04 15.28
N THR A 261 6.19 -7.25 15.91
CA THR A 261 5.95 -6.98 17.34
C THR A 261 5.30 -8.22 17.95
N ALA A 262 5.55 -8.48 19.24
CA ALA A 262 5.08 -9.70 19.90
C ALA A 262 3.55 -9.90 19.83
N ASP A 263 2.79 -8.82 19.73
CA ASP A 263 1.33 -8.76 19.66
C ASP A 263 0.77 -8.69 18.23
N ASP A 264 1.62 -8.76 17.18
CA ASP A 264 1.27 -8.45 15.79
C ASP A 264 0.43 -7.17 15.66
N SER A 265 0.91 -6.10 16.30
CA SER A 265 0.25 -4.80 16.38
C SER A 265 -0.19 -4.26 15.01
N HIS A 266 -1.12 -3.30 15.01
CA HIS A 266 -1.53 -2.61 13.77
C HIS A 266 -0.33 -2.09 12.96
N LYS A 267 0.71 -1.57 13.63
CA LYS A 267 1.91 -1.08 12.94
C LYS A 267 2.66 -2.21 12.24
N ALA A 268 2.80 -3.38 12.87
CA ALA A 268 3.43 -4.55 12.26
C ALA A 268 2.61 -5.05 11.05
N ARG A 269 1.29 -5.19 11.19
CA ARG A 269 0.37 -5.62 10.12
C ARG A 269 0.36 -4.66 8.92
N ILE A 270 0.30 -3.35 9.15
CA ILE A 270 0.39 -2.33 8.10
C ILE A 270 1.78 -2.36 7.45
N SER A 271 2.85 -2.50 8.24
CA SER A 271 4.20 -2.65 7.69
C SER A 271 4.31 -3.89 6.80
N ARG A 272 3.71 -5.01 7.21
CA ARG A 272 3.66 -6.25 6.41
C ARG A 272 3.00 -6.00 5.06
N ALA A 273 1.80 -5.42 5.05
CA ALA A 273 1.10 -5.05 3.81
C ALA A 273 1.94 -4.11 2.92
N GLY A 274 2.61 -3.11 3.52
CA GLY A 274 3.38 -2.12 2.78
C GLY A 274 4.67 -2.65 2.18
N VAL A 275 5.39 -3.53 2.89
CA VAL A 275 6.58 -4.21 2.37
C VAL A 275 6.21 -5.06 1.17
N LEU A 276 5.17 -5.90 1.29
CA LEU A 276 4.71 -6.78 0.22
C LEU A 276 4.25 -5.98 -1.00
N ARG A 277 3.46 -4.90 -0.78
CA ARG A 277 3.03 -4.01 -1.87
C ARG A 277 4.19 -3.30 -2.54
N ALA A 278 5.18 -2.81 -1.78
CA ALA A 278 6.36 -2.14 -2.35
C ALA A 278 7.15 -3.08 -3.27
N ARG A 279 7.32 -4.35 -2.87
CA ARG A 279 8.01 -5.36 -3.69
C ARG A 279 7.34 -5.55 -5.05
N ILE A 280 6.02 -5.74 -5.06
CA ILE A 280 5.24 -5.92 -6.29
C ILE A 280 5.27 -4.65 -7.14
N ARG A 281 4.96 -3.48 -6.53
CA ARG A 281 4.80 -2.22 -7.26
C ARG A 281 6.08 -1.73 -7.91
N TRP A 282 7.23 -1.96 -7.29
CA TRP A 282 8.49 -1.43 -7.79
C TRP A 282 9.33 -2.46 -8.55
N GLN A 283 8.85 -3.70 -8.71
CA GLN A 283 9.55 -4.75 -9.44
C GLN A 283 9.95 -4.31 -10.85
N ALA A 284 9.02 -3.73 -11.60
CA ALA A 284 9.26 -3.30 -12.99
C ALA A 284 10.28 -2.14 -13.11
N ILE A 285 10.42 -1.31 -12.07
CA ILE A 285 11.35 -0.17 -12.04
C ILE A 285 12.58 -0.43 -11.17
N ALA A 286 12.74 -1.65 -10.63
CA ALA A 286 13.76 -1.97 -9.64
C ALA A 286 15.17 -1.71 -10.17
N GLN A 287 15.45 -2.12 -11.41
CA GLN A 287 16.75 -1.89 -12.05
C GLN A 287 16.99 -0.39 -12.30
N GLN A 288 15.98 0.33 -12.80
CA GLN A 288 16.09 1.77 -13.09
C GLN A 288 16.38 2.57 -11.81
N VAL A 289 15.69 2.24 -10.71
CA VAL A 289 15.86 2.90 -9.41
C VAL A 289 17.14 2.42 -8.71
N GLY A 290 17.56 1.17 -8.90
CA GLY A 290 18.65 0.54 -8.16
C GLY A 290 18.19 -0.06 -6.84
N ILE A 291 17.01 -0.69 -6.82
CA ILE A 291 16.50 -1.41 -5.65
C ILE A 291 17.29 -2.71 -5.48
N LYS A 292 17.78 -2.97 -4.26
CA LYS A 292 18.42 -4.24 -3.91
C LYS A 292 17.53 -5.05 -2.98
N TYR A 293 17.14 -6.24 -3.42
CA TYR A 293 16.42 -7.23 -2.63
C TYR A 293 17.42 -8.06 -1.80
N CYS A 294 18.05 -7.43 -0.82
CA CYS A 294 19.19 -7.99 -0.09
C CYS A 294 18.83 -8.60 1.27
N GLY A 295 17.57 -8.53 1.70
CA GLY A 295 17.15 -8.91 3.04
C GLY A 295 17.67 -7.95 4.12
N THR A 296 17.16 -8.15 5.35
CA THR A 296 17.62 -7.44 6.54
C THR A 296 17.98 -8.43 7.64
N LEU A 297 19.18 -8.32 8.18
CA LEU A 297 19.60 -8.93 9.44
C LEU A 297 19.43 -7.90 10.57
N GLU A 298 18.43 -8.08 11.42
CA GLU A 298 18.25 -7.24 12.62
C GLU A 298 18.90 -7.95 13.81
N LEU A 299 19.96 -7.35 14.35
CA LEU A 299 20.70 -7.86 15.49
C LEU A 299 20.07 -7.43 16.81
N ASN A 300 20.38 -8.18 17.87
CA ASN A 300 19.94 -7.84 19.21
C ASN A 300 20.51 -6.48 19.65
N ARG A 301 19.75 -5.73 20.46
CA ARG A 301 20.10 -4.41 20.98
C ARG A 301 20.38 -4.56 22.47
N ASP A 302 21.52 -4.04 22.92
CA ASP A 302 21.97 -4.14 24.32
C ASP A 302 20.99 -3.54 25.35
N LYS A 303 20.11 -2.63 24.92
CA LYS A 303 19.12 -1.97 25.79
C LYS A 303 17.75 -1.84 25.10
N GLY A 304 16.76 -2.57 25.61
CA GLY A 304 15.39 -2.05 25.73
C GLY A 304 14.28 -2.61 24.85
N HIS A 305 14.51 -3.33 23.74
CA HIS A 305 13.40 -3.86 22.91
C HIS A 305 13.74 -5.09 22.04
N ALA A 306 14.99 -5.56 22.03
CA ALA A 306 15.42 -6.54 21.04
C ALA A 306 15.39 -7.99 21.53
N LYS A 307 15.45 -8.22 22.85
CA LYS A 307 15.03 -9.50 23.44
C LYS A 307 13.58 -9.82 23.06
N ASP A 308 12.73 -8.78 23.04
CA ASP A 308 11.33 -8.89 22.59
C ASP A 308 11.23 -9.30 21.11
N LEU A 309 12.19 -8.95 20.25
CA LEU A 309 12.11 -9.28 18.83
C LEU A 309 12.38 -10.76 18.56
N LEU A 310 13.44 -11.33 19.15
CA LEU A 310 13.75 -12.76 19.01
C LEU A 310 12.61 -13.60 19.60
N ASP A 311 12.12 -13.22 20.78
CA ASP A 311 10.98 -13.88 21.43
C ASP A 311 9.69 -13.72 20.61
N ALA A 312 9.43 -12.54 20.03
CA ALA A 312 8.28 -12.32 19.15
C ALA A 312 8.32 -13.20 17.90
N VAL A 313 9.46 -13.26 17.20
CA VAL A 313 9.60 -14.08 15.99
C VAL A 313 9.45 -15.56 16.33
N LYS A 314 10.02 -16.00 17.46
CA LYS A 314 9.83 -17.37 17.96
C LYS A 314 8.37 -17.68 18.26
N ALA A 315 7.66 -16.78 18.93
CA ALA A 315 6.27 -16.98 19.34
C ALA A 315 5.29 -16.94 18.16
N LEU A 316 5.50 -16.02 17.22
CA LEU A 316 4.62 -15.85 16.05
C LEU A 316 4.84 -16.92 14.99
N ASN A 317 6.02 -17.56 14.97
CA ASN A 317 6.34 -18.69 14.11
C ASN A 317 5.97 -18.44 12.63
N TYR A 318 6.35 -17.26 12.11
CA TYR A 318 6.12 -16.91 10.72
C TYR A 318 6.83 -17.88 9.75
N PRO A 319 6.37 -17.98 8.49
CA PRO A 319 7.15 -18.63 7.44
C PRO A 319 8.56 -18.03 7.37
N SER A 320 9.56 -18.89 7.15
CA SER A 320 10.96 -18.48 7.09
C SER A 320 11.26 -17.50 5.94
N GLU A 321 10.40 -17.44 4.93
CA GLU A 321 10.38 -16.45 3.84
C GLU A 321 10.09 -15.03 4.32
N TRP A 322 9.42 -14.87 5.48
CA TRP A 322 9.09 -13.58 6.08
C TRP A 322 10.08 -13.18 7.18
N ALA A 323 10.26 -14.05 8.18
CA ALA A 323 11.14 -13.80 9.32
C ALA A 323 11.62 -15.13 9.92
N ARG A 324 12.90 -15.22 10.27
CA ARG A 324 13.48 -16.39 10.95
C ARG A 324 14.62 -16.01 11.86
N LEU A 325 14.79 -16.75 12.95
CA LEU A 325 15.94 -16.63 13.83
C LEU A 325 17.20 -17.14 13.12
N VAL A 326 18.33 -16.51 13.39
CA VAL A 326 19.65 -16.91 12.89
C VAL A 326 20.68 -16.85 14.02
N SER A 327 21.59 -17.83 14.03
CA SER A 327 22.74 -17.81 14.94
C SER A 327 23.78 -16.77 14.50
N ALA A 328 24.69 -16.36 15.38
CA ALA A 328 25.81 -15.48 15.03
C ALA A 328 26.66 -16.00 13.83
N SER A 329 26.86 -17.32 13.74
CA SER A 329 27.59 -17.95 12.61
C SER A 329 26.84 -17.76 11.29
N GLU A 330 25.53 -18.06 11.30
CA GLU A 330 24.69 -17.89 10.11
C GLU A 330 24.52 -16.41 9.75
N ALA A 331 24.37 -15.54 10.75
CA ALA A 331 24.32 -14.10 10.59
C ALA A 331 25.59 -13.56 9.91
N THR A 332 26.76 -14.08 10.28
CA THR A 332 28.04 -13.78 9.62
C THR A 332 28.04 -14.20 8.15
N GLU A 333 27.56 -15.40 7.84
CA GLU A 333 27.45 -15.89 6.45
C GLU A 333 26.53 -15.01 5.59
N ILE A 334 25.35 -14.68 6.13
CA ILE A 334 24.33 -13.84 5.46
C ILE A 334 24.87 -12.42 5.24
N ALA A 335 25.42 -11.79 6.28
CA ALA A 335 25.91 -10.43 6.21
C ALA A 335 27.21 -10.33 5.40
N GLY A 336 27.99 -11.42 5.29
CA GLY A 336 29.30 -11.42 4.66
C GLY A 336 30.37 -10.67 5.46
N ILE A 337 30.08 -10.32 6.71
CA ILE A 337 30.99 -9.64 7.64
C ILE A 337 30.87 -10.33 9.02
N PRO A 338 31.89 -10.26 9.89
CA PRO A 338 31.81 -10.84 11.23
C PRO A 338 30.66 -10.27 12.05
N VAL A 339 29.83 -11.15 12.60
CA VAL A 339 28.72 -10.84 13.51
C VAL A 339 28.85 -11.71 14.75
N GLU A 340 28.83 -11.08 15.93
CA GLU A 340 29.06 -11.76 17.22
C GLU A 340 27.76 -12.18 17.93
N GLN A 341 26.60 -11.78 17.40
CA GLN A 341 25.30 -11.93 18.06
C GLN A 341 24.30 -12.67 17.17
N ASP A 342 23.38 -13.38 17.82
CA ASP A 342 22.19 -13.91 17.16
C ASP A 342 21.27 -12.77 16.70
N GLY A 343 20.40 -13.06 15.73
CA GLY A 343 19.51 -12.06 15.15
C GLY A 343 18.27 -12.65 14.50
N VAL A 344 17.51 -11.76 13.87
CA VAL A 344 16.42 -12.13 12.98
C VAL A 344 16.82 -11.77 11.55
N TYR A 345 16.70 -12.75 10.66
CA TYR A 345 16.79 -12.49 9.23
C TYR A 345 15.40 -12.33 8.62
N PHE A 346 15.22 -11.23 7.90
CA PHE A 346 14.03 -10.85 7.15
C PHE A 346 14.36 -10.91 5.65
N PRO A 347 14.07 -12.01 4.94
CA PRO A 347 14.39 -12.14 3.51
C PRO A 347 13.72 -11.09 2.62
N MET A 348 12.59 -10.53 3.07
CA MET A 348 11.83 -9.53 2.33
C MET A 348 12.41 -8.11 2.44
N GLY A 349 13.50 -7.90 3.19
CA GLY A 349 14.19 -6.62 3.31
C GLY A 349 14.75 -6.09 1.98
N MET A 350 14.77 -4.76 1.82
CA MET A 350 15.24 -4.10 0.61
C MET A 350 16.00 -2.81 0.91
N GLN A 351 17.10 -2.57 0.18
CA GLN A 351 17.72 -1.25 0.09
C GLN A 351 17.14 -0.51 -1.11
N VAL A 352 16.63 0.69 -0.86
CA VAL A 352 15.95 1.51 -1.87
C VAL A 352 16.52 2.92 -1.85
N PRO A 353 16.94 3.48 -3.00
CA PRO A 353 17.27 4.89 -3.13
C PRO A 353 16.02 5.80 -3.15
N PRO A 354 15.61 6.47 -2.05
CA PRO A 354 14.30 7.11 -1.96
C PRO A 354 14.13 8.31 -2.90
N VAL A 355 15.18 9.10 -3.14
CA VAL A 355 15.09 10.29 -4.00
C VAL A 355 15.00 9.88 -5.47
N LYS A 356 15.84 8.91 -5.88
CA LYS A 356 15.78 8.35 -7.22
C LYS A 356 14.47 7.60 -7.47
N LEU A 357 13.94 6.90 -6.47
CA LEU A 357 12.60 6.31 -6.53
C LEU A 357 11.53 7.38 -6.80
N ALA A 358 11.48 8.45 -6.00
CA ALA A 358 10.51 9.53 -6.20
C ALA A 358 10.62 10.15 -7.60
N HIS A 359 11.85 10.38 -8.08
CA HIS A 359 12.11 10.90 -9.42
C HIS A 359 11.55 9.95 -10.51
N VAL A 360 11.85 8.66 -10.44
CA VAL A 360 11.36 7.67 -11.42
C VAL A 360 9.84 7.52 -11.37
N LEU A 361 9.23 7.52 -10.18
CA LEU A 361 7.77 7.40 -10.03
C LEU A 361 7.01 8.57 -10.70
N LEU A 362 7.61 9.76 -10.73
CA LEU A 362 7.06 10.95 -11.37
C LEU A 362 7.25 10.96 -12.89
N GLN A 363 8.10 10.10 -13.45
CA GLN A 363 8.28 9.96 -14.90
C GLN A 363 7.15 9.12 -15.50
N HIS A 364 5.99 9.74 -15.66
CA HIS A 364 4.83 9.11 -16.28
C HIS A 364 4.10 10.11 -17.19
N PRO A 365 3.59 9.70 -18.38
CA PRO A 365 2.94 10.63 -19.32
C PRO A 365 1.75 11.41 -18.76
N ASN A 366 1.01 10.82 -17.83
CA ASN A 366 -0.13 11.47 -17.16
C ASN A 366 0.26 12.31 -15.93
N ILE A 367 1.56 12.48 -15.62
CA ILE A 367 2.04 13.28 -14.49
C ILE A 367 2.68 14.56 -15.01
N GLN A 368 2.16 15.70 -14.58
CA GLN A 368 2.75 17.02 -14.79
C GLN A 368 3.36 17.54 -13.48
N CYS A 369 4.64 17.90 -13.50
CA CYS A 369 5.31 18.53 -12.37
C CYS A 369 5.32 20.06 -12.53
N LYS A 370 5.02 20.79 -11.47
CA LYS A 370 5.01 22.26 -11.44
C LYS A 370 5.81 22.80 -10.25
N ALA A 371 6.77 23.67 -10.55
CA ALA A 371 7.64 24.34 -9.58
C ALA A 371 6.89 25.43 -8.80
N LEU A 372 5.88 25.03 -8.03
CA LEU A 372 5.05 25.95 -7.25
C LEU A 372 4.95 25.47 -5.80
N LYS A 373 5.11 26.39 -4.88
CA LYS A 373 4.74 26.20 -3.48
C LYS A 373 3.27 26.57 -3.30
N ILE A 374 2.42 25.58 -2.99
CA ILE A 374 1.01 25.86 -2.69
C ILE A 374 0.89 26.54 -1.33
N GLU A 375 0.35 27.75 -1.35
CA GLU A 375 0.22 28.61 -0.17
C GLU A 375 -1.25 28.72 0.29
N TRP A 376 -2.22 28.50 -0.61
CA TRP A 376 -3.65 28.54 -0.28
C TRP A 376 -4.45 27.43 -0.95
N ILE A 377 -5.45 26.93 -0.24
CA ILE A 377 -6.44 25.92 -0.65
C ILE A 377 -7.83 26.50 -0.33
N ASN A 378 -8.43 27.15 -1.32
CA ASN A 378 -9.72 27.81 -1.16
C ASN A 378 -10.85 26.87 -1.57
N LYS A 379 -11.74 26.55 -0.63
CA LYS A 379 -12.93 25.75 -0.92
C LYS A 379 -13.89 26.52 -1.83
N GLN A 380 -14.33 25.86 -2.90
CA GLN A 380 -15.33 26.35 -3.85
C GLN A 380 -16.57 25.44 -3.82
N ALA A 381 -17.59 25.76 -4.61
CA ALA A 381 -18.84 25.00 -4.64
C ALA A 381 -18.68 23.52 -5.08
N ASP A 382 -17.77 23.24 -6.02
CA ASP A 382 -17.54 21.90 -6.60
C ASP A 382 -16.05 21.56 -6.65
N GLY A 383 -15.31 21.82 -5.57
CA GLY A 383 -13.87 21.52 -5.48
C GLY A 383 -13.08 22.62 -4.79
N TYR A 384 -11.85 22.81 -5.23
CA TYR A 384 -10.87 23.66 -4.56
C TYR A 384 -10.03 24.44 -5.57
N GLU A 385 -9.89 25.74 -5.32
CA GLU A 385 -8.90 26.58 -5.99
C GLU A 385 -7.60 26.55 -5.18
N LEU A 386 -6.51 26.15 -5.82
CA LEU A 386 -5.16 26.21 -5.28
C LEU A 386 -4.48 27.48 -5.78
N ILE A 387 -3.78 28.16 -4.87
CA ILE A 387 -2.91 29.28 -5.22
C ILE A 387 -1.47 28.88 -4.88
N GLY A 388 -0.67 28.70 -5.93
CA GLY A 388 0.75 28.38 -5.84
C GLY A 388 1.61 29.58 -6.19
N VAL A 389 2.80 29.66 -5.61
CA VAL A 389 3.76 30.72 -5.85
C VAL A 389 5.08 30.10 -6.33
N ASP A 390 5.68 30.63 -7.40
CA ASP A 390 7.00 30.21 -7.90
C ASP A 390 8.15 30.96 -7.18
N GLU A 391 9.39 30.74 -7.63
CA GLU A 391 10.58 31.36 -7.04
C GLU A 391 10.63 32.89 -7.21
N ASP A 392 9.97 33.42 -8.25
CA ASP A 392 9.85 34.85 -8.55
C ASP A 392 8.66 35.52 -7.85
N ALA A 393 8.04 34.80 -6.91
CA ALA A 393 6.85 35.22 -6.18
C ALA A 393 5.60 35.45 -7.05
N VAL A 394 5.54 34.86 -8.24
CA VAL A 394 4.39 34.95 -9.14
C VAL A 394 3.32 33.94 -8.71
N ALA A 395 2.12 34.44 -8.42
CA ALA A 395 1.00 33.62 -8.01
C ALA A 395 0.27 33.02 -9.22
N THR A 396 0.12 31.70 -9.23
CA THR A 396 -0.68 30.95 -10.20
C THR A 396 -1.89 30.32 -9.52
N LYS A 397 -3.06 30.43 -10.15
CA LYS A 397 -4.30 29.80 -9.70
C LYS A 397 -4.64 28.59 -10.54
N VAL A 398 -5.03 27.50 -9.89
CA VAL A 398 -5.46 26.25 -10.54
C VAL A 398 -6.62 25.64 -9.76
N PHE A 399 -7.47 24.85 -10.42
CA PHE A 399 -8.67 24.28 -9.82
C PHE A 399 -8.68 22.76 -9.91
N PHE A 400 -9.06 22.09 -8.81
CA PHE A 400 -9.14 20.63 -8.74
C PHE A 400 -10.30 20.17 -7.83
N HIS A 401 -10.90 19.02 -8.18
CA HIS A 401 -11.87 18.33 -7.33
C HIS A 401 -11.20 17.49 -6.25
N GLN A 402 -10.02 16.95 -6.55
CA GLN A 402 -9.24 16.07 -5.68
C GLN A 402 -7.86 16.68 -5.43
N ILE A 403 -7.48 16.78 -4.16
CA ILE A 403 -6.17 17.27 -3.72
C ILE A 403 -5.59 16.31 -2.69
N VAL A 404 -4.30 16.00 -2.81
CA VAL A 404 -3.55 15.25 -1.80
C VAL A 404 -2.48 16.16 -1.19
N VAL A 405 -2.54 16.34 0.13
CA VAL A 405 -1.51 17.04 0.91
C VAL A 405 -0.44 16.04 1.33
N ALA A 406 0.71 16.09 0.68
CA ALA A 406 1.84 15.17 0.84
C ALA A 406 3.19 15.90 1.08
N ASN A 407 3.14 17.17 1.50
CA ASN A 407 4.29 18.06 1.72
C ASN A 407 4.92 17.89 3.13
N ALA A 408 4.96 16.66 3.63
CA ALA A 408 5.66 16.27 4.85
C ALA A 408 5.31 17.14 6.07
N ILE A 409 6.32 17.79 6.70
CA ILE A 409 6.15 18.56 7.94
C ILE A 409 5.30 19.82 7.72
N ASP A 410 5.34 20.38 6.52
CA ASP A 410 4.58 21.58 6.13
C ASP A 410 3.09 21.29 5.89
N SER A 411 2.66 20.02 5.98
CA SER A 411 1.24 19.68 5.91
C SER A 411 0.43 20.35 7.01
N LYS A 412 0.98 20.45 8.23
CA LYS A 412 0.30 21.10 9.35
C LYS A 412 0.12 22.59 9.11
N SER A 413 1.17 23.31 8.75
CA SER A 413 1.09 24.75 8.51
C SER A 413 0.14 25.08 7.36
N LEU A 414 0.14 24.28 6.29
CA LEU A 414 -0.78 24.44 5.17
C LEU A 414 -2.25 24.21 5.58
N LEU A 415 -2.55 23.17 6.35
CA LEU A 415 -3.90 22.88 6.84
C LEU A 415 -4.39 23.89 7.90
N GLU A 416 -3.48 24.42 8.70
CA GLU A 416 -3.76 25.46 9.69
C GLU A 416 -4.12 26.78 9.02
N LYS A 417 -3.27 27.24 8.10
CA LYS A 417 -3.46 28.47 7.33
C LYS A 417 -4.77 28.49 6.54
N ASN A 418 -5.22 27.33 6.07
CA ASN A 418 -6.44 27.19 5.25
C ASN A 418 -7.65 26.69 6.06
N GLU A 419 -7.57 26.69 7.39
CA GLU A 419 -8.62 26.26 8.33
C GLU A 419 -9.12 24.81 8.14
N LEU A 420 -8.43 24.00 7.33
CA LEU A 420 -8.78 22.61 7.03
C LEU A 420 -8.53 21.63 8.19
N HIS A 421 -7.80 22.04 9.22
CA HIS A 421 -7.63 21.27 10.46
C HIS A 421 -8.86 21.30 11.39
N ARG A 422 -9.84 22.19 11.16
CA ARG A 422 -11.04 22.34 12.01
C ARG A 422 -12.30 21.94 11.27
N LYS A 423 -13.34 21.57 12.03
CA LYS A 423 -14.70 21.40 11.54
C LYS A 423 -15.70 22.19 12.38
N THR A 424 -16.76 22.64 11.74
CA THR A 424 -17.91 23.28 12.41
C THR A 424 -18.94 22.22 12.77
N LEU A 425 -19.25 22.09 14.06
CA LEU A 425 -20.31 21.20 14.53
C LEU A 425 -21.70 21.79 14.21
N LYS A 426 -22.75 20.96 14.32
CA LYS A 426 -24.15 21.42 14.17
C LYS A 426 -24.51 22.60 15.09
N SER A 427 -23.82 22.74 16.23
CA SER A 427 -23.98 23.85 17.18
C SER A 427 -23.30 25.16 16.74
N GLY A 428 -22.60 25.19 15.60
CA GLY A 428 -21.77 26.32 15.17
C GLY A 428 -20.39 26.37 15.82
N LYS A 429 -20.12 25.54 16.84
CA LYS A 429 -18.80 25.47 17.49
C LYS A 429 -17.76 24.89 16.53
N GLN A 430 -16.65 25.60 16.35
CA GLN A 430 -15.46 25.06 15.68
C GLN A 430 -14.66 24.18 16.63
N VAL A 431 -14.26 23.00 16.16
CA VAL A 431 -13.43 22.06 16.91
C VAL A 431 -12.29 21.55 16.02
N ASN A 432 -11.19 21.12 16.65
CA ASN A 432 -10.15 20.39 15.92
C ASN A 432 -10.74 19.10 15.34
N ALA A 433 -10.55 18.87 14.05
CA ALA A 433 -11.05 17.71 13.34
C ALA A 433 -9.98 16.63 13.12
N ILE A 434 -8.70 16.98 13.29
CA ILE A 434 -7.55 16.12 13.01
C ILE A 434 -6.62 16.15 14.22
N SER A 435 -7.00 15.47 15.29
CA SER A 435 -6.28 15.51 16.56
C SER A 435 -4.87 14.93 16.49
N CYS A 436 -4.62 13.94 15.62
CA CYS A 436 -3.30 13.37 15.42
C CYS A 436 -2.24 14.40 14.97
N LEU A 437 -2.63 15.44 14.21
CA LEU A 437 -1.74 16.52 13.77
C LEU A 437 -1.20 17.38 14.92
N ASN A 438 -1.85 17.38 16.09
CA ASN A 438 -1.34 18.10 17.25
C ASN A 438 0.03 17.56 17.70
N THR A 439 0.30 16.29 17.44
CA THR A 439 1.55 15.62 17.77
C THR A 439 2.56 15.62 16.63
N LEU A 440 2.21 16.21 15.49
CA LEU A 440 3.11 16.32 14.35
C LEU A 440 4.29 17.22 14.72
N HIS A 441 5.49 16.67 14.63
CA HIS A 441 6.74 17.37 14.90
C HIS A 441 7.85 16.93 13.94
N ALA A 442 8.86 17.79 13.85
CA ALA A 442 10.09 17.53 13.12
C ALA A 442 10.97 16.55 13.91
N LEU A 443 11.46 15.52 13.25
CA LEU A 443 12.47 14.62 13.77
C LEU A 443 13.62 14.55 12.77
N SER A 444 14.61 15.38 13.01
CA SER A 444 15.80 15.45 12.17
C SER A 444 16.67 14.21 12.34
N GLY A 445 17.36 13.85 11.26
CA GLY A 445 18.31 12.76 11.26
C GLY A 445 19.40 12.96 10.22
N GLU A 446 20.58 12.50 10.59
CA GLU A 446 21.78 12.45 9.76
C GLU A 446 22.12 11.00 9.43
N VAL A 447 22.60 10.79 8.21
CA VAL A 447 23.27 9.56 7.76
C VAL A 447 24.68 9.91 7.31
N MET A 448 25.59 8.96 7.46
CA MET A 448 26.95 9.06 6.94
C MET A 448 27.18 8.02 5.84
N MET A 449 28.06 8.36 4.91
CA MET A 449 28.41 7.59 3.73
C MET A 449 29.92 7.41 3.73
N ILE A 450 30.36 6.15 3.70
CA ILE A 450 31.76 5.78 3.71
C ILE A 450 32.07 5.01 2.42
N PRO A 451 33.18 5.33 1.73
CA PRO A 451 33.65 4.53 0.60
C PRO A 451 33.71 3.04 0.92
N ASP A 452 33.24 2.21 0.01
CA ASP A 452 33.12 0.77 0.26
C ASP A 452 34.47 0.04 0.27
N ASP A 453 35.49 0.54 -0.43
CA ASP A 453 36.87 0.05 -0.41
C ASP A 453 37.48 0.10 0.99
N LEU A 454 37.19 1.15 1.77
CA LEU A 454 37.58 1.25 3.18
C LEU A 454 36.85 0.22 4.06
N LEU A 455 35.70 -0.28 3.62
CA LEU A 455 34.84 -1.22 4.34
C LEU A 455 34.91 -2.64 3.79
N ASN A 456 35.91 -2.96 2.95
CA ASN A 456 36.02 -4.25 2.25
C ASN A 456 34.74 -4.66 1.50
N GLY A 457 34.04 -3.70 0.90
CA GLY A 457 32.78 -3.87 0.17
C GLY A 457 31.51 -3.75 1.02
N GLY A 458 31.63 -3.66 2.35
CA GLY A 458 30.50 -3.57 3.27
C GLY A 458 29.66 -4.86 3.37
N PRO A 459 28.47 -4.81 3.98
CA PRO A 459 27.65 -5.98 4.19
C PRO A 459 26.89 -6.40 2.92
N LYS A 460 26.58 -7.68 2.79
CA LYS A 460 25.77 -8.24 1.69
C LYS A 460 24.27 -8.00 1.86
N CYS A 461 23.81 -7.78 3.09
CA CYS A 461 22.43 -7.45 3.45
C CYS A 461 22.37 -6.18 4.30
N ILE A 462 21.16 -5.69 4.57
CA ILE A 462 20.98 -4.61 5.55
C ILE A 462 21.29 -5.18 6.92
N VAL A 463 22.19 -4.56 7.68
CA VAL A 463 22.43 -4.90 9.08
C VAL A 463 21.80 -3.84 9.96
N GLY A 464 20.76 -4.20 10.71
CA GLY A 464 20.04 -3.33 11.64
C GLY A 464 20.30 -3.68 13.10
N GLY A 465 20.05 -2.70 13.97
CA GLY A 465 20.26 -2.77 15.41
C GLY A 465 19.94 -1.43 16.06
N GLN A 466 20.85 -0.88 16.87
CA GLN A 466 20.70 0.49 17.39
C GLN A 466 20.79 1.55 16.28
N GLY A 467 21.63 1.29 15.28
CA GLY A 467 21.67 1.96 13.98
C GLY A 467 21.38 0.97 12.86
N TYR A 468 21.75 1.34 11.64
CA TYR A 468 21.69 0.47 10.47
C TYR A 468 22.90 0.71 9.56
N PHE A 469 23.30 -0.33 8.84
CA PHE A 469 24.38 -0.35 7.87
C PHE A 469 23.88 -1.00 6.58
N LEU A 470 23.88 -0.24 5.49
CA LEU A 470 23.38 -0.68 4.19
C LEU A 470 24.50 -1.23 3.31
N PRO A 471 24.23 -2.23 2.45
CA PRO A 471 25.16 -2.69 1.44
C PRO A 471 25.71 -1.57 0.55
N SER A 472 26.93 -1.77 0.03
CA SER A 472 27.55 -0.82 -0.91
C SER A 472 26.63 -0.56 -2.10
N GLN A 473 26.45 0.70 -2.47
CA GLN A 473 25.79 1.11 -3.70
C GLN A 473 26.53 2.31 -4.28
N ASN A 474 26.91 2.21 -5.56
CA ASN A 474 27.70 3.23 -6.25
C ASN A 474 29.04 3.56 -5.55
N GLY A 475 29.67 2.58 -4.89
CA GLY A 475 30.96 2.75 -4.22
C GLY A 475 30.88 3.32 -2.79
N PHE A 476 29.68 3.45 -2.22
CA PHE A 476 29.49 3.91 -0.84
C PHE A 476 28.57 2.97 -0.07
N CYS A 477 28.88 2.75 1.20
CA CYS A 477 27.95 2.18 2.15
C CYS A 477 27.33 3.30 3.01
N VAL A 478 26.04 3.19 3.30
CA VAL A 478 25.30 4.16 4.13
C VAL A 478 25.13 3.61 5.54
N MET A 479 25.47 4.44 6.53
CA MET A 479 25.26 4.17 7.95
C MET A 479 24.33 5.22 8.55
N GLY A 480 23.41 4.81 9.42
CA GLY A 480 22.48 5.75 10.03
C GLY A 480 21.81 5.23 11.30
N SER A 481 21.03 6.05 12.00
CA SER A 481 20.92 7.51 11.83
C SER A 481 20.85 8.20 13.18
N THR A 482 21.09 9.51 13.19
CA THR A 482 20.81 10.35 14.36
C THR A 482 19.31 10.66 14.47
N TYR A 483 18.92 11.13 15.65
CA TYR A 483 17.55 11.54 15.97
C TYR A 483 17.59 12.80 16.82
N VAL A 484 17.18 13.94 16.25
CA VAL A 484 17.12 15.24 16.93
C VAL A 484 15.69 15.77 16.83
N HIS A 485 15.04 15.95 17.99
CA HIS A 485 13.65 16.40 18.05
C HIS A 485 13.54 17.91 17.81
N ASN A 486 12.52 18.31 17.05
CA ASN A 486 12.13 19.71 16.78
C ASN A 486 13.18 20.55 16.05
N ASP A 487 14.20 19.93 15.45
CA ASP A 487 15.14 20.60 14.56
C ASP A 487 14.61 20.57 13.11
N LEU A 488 14.50 21.75 12.49
CA LEU A 488 14.03 21.94 11.11
C LEU A 488 15.15 22.21 10.12
N THR A 489 16.37 22.49 10.60
CA THR A 489 17.53 22.85 9.77
C THR A 489 18.70 21.93 10.07
N PRO A 490 18.52 20.61 9.87
CA PRO A 490 19.56 19.66 10.25
C PRO A 490 20.77 19.79 9.34
N LYS A 491 21.95 19.61 9.93
CA LYS A 491 23.23 19.66 9.25
C LYS A 491 24.06 18.42 9.57
N VAL A 492 24.93 18.08 8.63
CA VAL A 492 25.96 17.05 8.84
C VAL A 492 26.96 17.56 9.87
N SER A 493 27.35 16.71 10.82
CA SER A 493 28.22 17.11 11.93
C SER A 493 29.18 16.00 12.33
N LYS A 494 30.34 16.36 12.87
CA LYS A 494 31.32 15.38 13.37
C LYS A 494 30.77 14.60 14.56
N GLU A 495 30.02 15.28 15.42
CA GLU A 495 29.32 14.70 16.56
C GLU A 495 28.26 13.70 16.10
N GLY A 496 27.48 14.06 15.07
CA GLY A 496 26.48 13.18 14.46
C GLY A 496 27.10 11.93 13.85
N GLN A 497 28.20 12.06 13.12
CA GLN A 497 28.96 10.92 12.59
C GLN A 497 29.44 9.98 13.71
N LYS A 498 29.97 10.52 14.82
CA LYS A 498 30.38 9.70 15.98
C LYS A 498 29.19 8.95 16.59
N VAL A 499 28.05 9.62 16.75
CA VAL A 499 26.81 9.00 17.23
C VAL A 499 26.35 7.88 16.30
N ILE A 500 26.47 8.04 14.98
CA ILE A 500 26.11 6.98 14.03
C ILE A 500 27.09 5.81 14.19
N TRP A 501 28.39 6.07 14.20
CA TRP A 501 29.43 5.06 14.34
C TRP A 501 29.21 4.18 15.58
N ASP A 502 28.95 4.80 16.73
CA ASP A 502 28.75 4.11 18.00
C ASP A 502 27.47 3.25 18.05
N LYS A 503 26.52 3.50 17.14
CA LYS A 503 25.26 2.73 17.04
C LYS A 503 25.35 1.55 16.09
N ILE A 504 26.38 1.49 15.24
CA ILE A 504 26.52 0.41 14.27
C ILE A 504 26.80 -0.88 15.05
N PRO A 505 25.97 -1.93 14.89
CA PRO A 505 26.02 -3.12 15.75
C PRO A 505 27.13 -4.10 15.33
N LEU A 506 28.30 -3.58 14.93
CA LEU A 506 29.38 -4.34 14.33
C LEU A 506 30.74 -3.78 14.74
N SER A 507 31.69 -4.68 15.00
CA SER A 507 33.09 -4.35 15.23
C SER A 507 33.78 -4.11 13.87
N LEU A 508 33.92 -2.86 13.47
CA LEU A 508 34.65 -2.48 12.26
C LEU A 508 36.14 -2.30 12.59
N SER A 509 37.03 -2.95 11.82
CA SER A 509 38.50 -2.86 11.99
C SER A 509 39.11 -1.53 11.54
N LEU A 510 38.31 -0.46 11.53
CA LEU A 510 38.70 0.87 11.08
C LEU A 510 38.88 1.81 12.28
N ASP A 511 39.92 2.63 12.24
CA ASP A 511 40.05 3.74 13.17
C ASP A 511 39.14 4.91 12.74
N PHE A 512 38.09 5.13 13.51
CA PHE A 512 37.12 6.19 13.23
C PHE A 512 37.73 7.58 13.30
N GLU A 513 38.70 7.82 14.20
CA GLU A 513 39.30 9.16 14.33
C GLU A 513 40.08 9.54 13.07
N SER A 514 40.91 8.62 12.56
CA SER A 514 41.59 8.78 11.28
C SER A 514 40.60 8.92 10.11
N LEU A 515 39.53 8.11 10.08
CA LEU A 515 38.52 8.18 9.03
C LEU A 515 37.83 9.55 9.00
N GLN A 516 37.42 10.05 10.15
CA GLN A 516 36.75 11.35 10.29
C GLN A 516 37.65 12.52 9.91
N GLN A 517 38.97 12.41 10.14
CA GLN A 517 39.94 13.44 9.74
C GLN A 517 40.23 13.45 8.23
N SER A 518 40.14 12.31 7.55
CA SER A 518 40.45 12.20 6.12
C SER A 518 39.43 12.89 5.18
N ALA A 519 38.31 13.38 5.72
CA ALA A 519 37.21 14.02 4.99
C ALA A 519 36.59 13.17 3.86
N THR A 520 36.82 11.86 3.86
CA THR A 520 36.21 10.91 2.92
C THR A 520 34.76 10.58 3.27
N ILE A 521 34.38 10.77 4.55
CA ILE A 521 33.01 10.61 5.03
C ILE A 521 32.15 11.72 4.44
N LYS A 522 31.15 11.32 3.65
CA LYS A 522 30.08 12.21 3.22
C LYS A 522 28.87 12.04 4.14
N GLY A 523 27.98 13.02 4.16
CA GLY A 523 26.79 12.94 5.00
C GLY A 523 25.59 13.58 4.34
N ARG A 524 24.41 13.21 4.85
CA ARG A 524 23.16 13.90 4.52
C ARG A 524 22.33 14.02 5.76
N ALA A 525 21.77 15.21 5.98
CA ALA A 525 20.84 15.46 7.06
C ALA A 525 19.48 15.90 6.48
N CYS A 526 18.39 15.41 7.07
CA CYS A 526 17.04 15.73 6.64
C CYS A 526 16.03 15.66 7.79
N VAL A 527 14.84 16.23 7.55
CA VAL A 527 13.75 16.28 8.52
C VAL A 527 12.75 15.17 8.22
N ARG A 528 12.35 14.42 9.25
CA ARG A 528 11.20 13.52 9.19
C ARG A 528 9.98 14.22 9.78
N ALA A 529 8.82 13.99 9.19
CA ALA A 529 7.53 14.38 9.74
C ALA A 529 6.98 13.20 10.57
N VAL A 530 6.74 13.41 11.87
CA VAL A 530 6.40 12.33 12.82
C VAL A 530 5.22 12.73 13.68
N ILE A 531 4.25 11.82 13.83
CA ILE A 531 3.21 11.91 14.88
C ILE A 531 3.47 10.90 16.00
N GLN A 532 2.80 11.09 17.13
CA GLN A 532 2.78 10.11 18.21
C GLN A 532 2.30 8.74 17.68
N GLY A 533 2.94 7.65 18.12
CA GLY A 533 2.68 6.30 17.59
C GLY A 533 3.39 5.98 16.26
N ARG A 534 3.90 6.98 15.54
CA ARG A 534 4.68 6.83 14.29
C ARG A 534 3.98 6.03 13.18
N LEU A 535 2.65 6.04 13.17
CA LEU A 535 1.85 5.61 12.01
C LEU A 535 1.75 6.76 11.00
N PRO A 536 1.64 6.48 9.70
CA PRO A 536 1.39 7.52 8.71
C PRO A 536 -0.06 8.01 8.81
N ILE A 537 -0.31 9.23 8.31
CA ILE A 537 -1.67 9.74 8.11
C ILE A 537 -2.00 9.55 6.63
N ILE A 538 -2.99 8.71 6.34
CA ILE A 538 -3.45 8.40 4.98
C ILE A 538 -4.98 8.37 4.96
N GLY A 539 -5.60 9.27 4.19
CA GLY A 539 -7.05 9.24 3.97
C GLY A 539 -7.69 10.60 3.69
N GLU A 540 -8.97 10.59 3.38
CA GLU A 540 -9.77 11.79 3.13
C GLU A 540 -10.14 12.53 4.44
N LEU A 541 -10.20 13.85 4.39
CA LEU A 541 -10.78 14.67 5.45
C LEU A 541 -12.30 14.56 5.42
N GLU A 542 -12.90 14.07 6.52
CA GLU A 542 -14.34 13.83 6.62
C GLU A 542 -15.17 15.11 6.39
N HIS A 543 -14.69 16.26 6.88
CA HIS A 543 -15.34 17.58 6.78
C HIS A 543 -14.94 18.39 5.54
N ALA A 544 -13.95 17.92 4.77
CA ALA A 544 -13.42 18.59 3.58
C ALA A 544 -13.26 17.57 2.43
N LYS A 545 -14.40 17.10 1.92
CA LYS A 545 -14.49 16.12 0.83
C LYS A 545 -13.68 16.56 -0.39
N GLY A 546 -12.85 15.67 -0.90
CA GLY A 546 -11.89 15.94 -1.96
C GLY A 546 -10.47 16.31 -1.48
N VAL A 547 -10.27 16.55 -0.18
CA VAL A 547 -8.93 16.76 0.39
C VAL A 547 -8.46 15.48 1.09
N TRP A 548 -7.33 14.97 0.66
CA TRP A 548 -6.69 13.77 1.18
C TRP A 548 -5.36 14.12 1.83
N LEU A 549 -4.97 13.37 2.85
CA LEU A 549 -3.64 13.45 3.46
C LEU A 549 -2.83 12.20 3.12
N ALA A 550 -1.54 12.41 2.86
CA ALA A 550 -0.53 11.36 2.74
C ALA A 550 0.78 11.89 3.36
N CYS A 551 0.84 11.96 4.69
CA CYS A 551 1.95 12.60 5.41
C CYS A 551 2.31 11.87 6.71
N ALA A 552 3.25 12.44 7.49
CA ALA A 552 3.74 11.90 8.76
C ALA A 552 4.37 10.49 8.70
N TYR A 553 5.11 10.20 7.62
CA TYR A 553 5.64 8.87 7.35
C TYR A 553 6.81 8.42 8.25
N ALA A 554 7.32 9.31 9.10
CA ALA A 554 8.42 9.04 10.01
C ALA A 554 9.62 8.37 9.31
N SER A 555 10.21 7.33 9.92
CA SER A 555 11.37 6.59 9.37
C SER A 555 10.99 5.42 8.46
N HIS A 556 9.71 5.24 8.12
CA HIS A 556 9.22 4.11 7.32
C HIS A 556 8.54 4.56 6.01
N GLY A 557 8.87 5.76 5.51
CA GLY A 557 8.17 6.34 4.37
C GLY A 557 8.26 5.57 3.06
N LEU A 558 9.32 4.78 2.88
CA LEU A 558 9.41 3.83 1.76
C LEU A 558 8.31 2.75 1.85
N THR A 559 8.06 2.20 3.04
CA THR A 559 6.99 1.22 3.28
C THR A 559 5.60 1.81 3.08
N TRP A 560 5.36 3.05 3.53
CA TRP A 560 4.03 3.68 3.49
C TRP A 560 3.67 4.24 2.11
N SER A 561 4.66 4.69 1.34
CA SER A 561 4.45 5.29 0.02
C SER A 561 3.75 4.33 -0.95
N SER A 562 4.12 3.06 -0.94
CA SER A 562 3.48 2.05 -1.79
C SER A 562 2.01 1.79 -1.42
N LEU A 563 1.64 1.98 -0.15
CA LEU A 563 0.26 1.81 0.32
C LEU A 563 -0.60 3.04 0.07
N ALA A 564 -0.09 4.24 0.30
CA ALA A 564 -0.92 5.44 0.28
C ALA A 564 -1.58 5.69 -1.07
N GLY A 565 -0.82 5.52 -2.16
CA GLY A 565 -1.36 5.64 -3.51
C GLY A 565 -2.43 4.58 -3.81
N GLU A 566 -2.25 3.37 -3.31
CA GLU A 566 -3.23 2.29 -3.47
C GLU A 566 -4.49 2.53 -2.65
N LEU A 567 -4.37 3.01 -1.41
CA LEU A 567 -5.53 3.32 -0.56
C LEU A 567 -6.35 4.49 -1.12
N ILE A 568 -5.69 5.57 -1.53
CA ILE A 568 -6.36 6.75 -2.11
C ILE A 568 -6.96 6.39 -3.47
N GLY A 569 -6.19 5.73 -4.34
CA GLY A 569 -6.65 5.32 -5.67
C GLY A 569 -7.83 4.34 -5.61
N ALA A 570 -7.74 3.31 -4.77
CA ALA A 570 -8.83 2.35 -4.58
C ALA A 570 -10.10 3.05 -4.07
N SER A 571 -9.96 3.99 -3.11
CA SER A 571 -11.10 4.75 -2.60
C SER A 571 -11.73 5.66 -3.65
N LEU A 572 -10.94 6.26 -4.55
CA LEU A 572 -11.47 7.15 -5.59
C LEU A 572 -12.09 6.40 -6.77
N GLU A 573 -11.56 5.22 -7.10
CA GLU A 573 -12.03 4.40 -8.22
C GLU A 573 -13.17 3.44 -7.85
N GLY A 574 -13.44 3.24 -6.55
CA GLY A 574 -14.47 2.30 -6.12
C GLY A 574 -13.98 0.86 -5.97
N GLU A 575 -12.66 0.67 -5.90
CA GLU A 575 -12.04 -0.64 -5.74
C GLU A 575 -12.14 -1.10 -4.27
N PRO A 576 -12.08 -2.41 -3.99
CA PRO A 576 -11.84 -2.91 -2.64
C PRO A 576 -10.54 -2.32 -2.08
N LEU A 577 -10.60 -1.79 -0.85
CA LEU A 577 -9.42 -1.25 -0.20
C LEU A 577 -8.46 -2.40 0.16
N PRO A 578 -7.17 -2.33 -0.24
CA PRO A 578 -6.20 -3.42 -0.07
C PRO A 578 -5.59 -3.47 1.34
N LEU A 579 -6.40 -3.19 2.37
CA LEU A 579 -6.02 -3.26 3.78
C LEU A 579 -7.26 -3.52 4.64
N GLU A 580 -7.10 -4.25 5.74
CA GLU A 580 -8.20 -4.56 6.66
C GLU A 580 -8.80 -3.30 7.30
N ARG A 581 -10.11 -3.35 7.58
CA ARG A 581 -10.90 -2.21 8.05
C ARG A 581 -10.39 -1.58 9.34
N ASP A 582 -9.95 -2.39 10.30
CA ASP A 582 -9.38 -1.93 11.57
C ASP A 582 -8.06 -1.18 11.36
N LEU A 583 -7.21 -1.68 10.47
CA LEU A 583 -5.96 -1.04 10.10
C LEU A 583 -6.21 0.27 9.34
N LEU A 584 -7.18 0.30 8.42
CA LEU A 584 -7.60 1.52 7.72
C LEU A 584 -8.01 2.63 8.69
N VAL A 585 -8.79 2.29 9.73
CA VAL A 585 -9.21 3.26 10.76
C VAL A 585 -8.00 3.88 11.46
N SER A 586 -6.96 3.10 11.74
CA SER A 586 -5.74 3.59 12.40
C SER A 586 -4.90 4.57 11.56
N LEU A 587 -5.14 4.63 10.25
CA LEU A 587 -4.48 5.56 9.32
C LEU A 587 -5.27 6.86 9.09
N THR A 588 -6.56 6.87 9.47
CA THR A 588 -7.45 7.98 9.12
C THR A 588 -7.02 9.30 9.76
N PRO A 589 -7.19 10.46 9.06
CA PRO A 589 -6.95 11.78 9.62
C PRO A 589 -7.97 12.15 10.73
N LYS A 590 -7.74 11.70 11.97
CA LYS A 590 -8.63 11.96 13.11
C LYS A 590 -7.90 12.42 14.36
#